data_AF-A0AAD9GMF8-F1
#
_entry.id   AF-A0AAD9GMF8-F1
#
_cell.length_a   1.000
_cell.length_b   1.000
_cell.length_c   1.000
_cell.angle_alpha   90.00
_cell.angle_beta   90.00
_cell.angle_gamma   90.00
#
_symmetry.space_group_name_H-M   'P 1'
#
loop_
_entity.id
_entity.type
_entity.pdbx_description
1 polymer ?
#
loop_
_entity_poly.entity_id
_entity_poly.type
_entity_poly.pdbx_seq_one_letter_code
_entity_poly.pdbx_strand_id
1 'polypeptide(L)'
;MHVTNNFLNKGHLECAVLSVIERGSNRDPFKQLALKWILAQNFGEVKSGNYHDVCTIESMGTGDDGRGERFGYRLIKSVDLAEYPQLSVSNDVVRARMTMCCILRQDMSS
;
A
#
# COMPACT_ATOMS: atom_id res chain seq x y z
N MET A 1 -12.68 18.94 -5.05
CA MET A 1 -11.55 18.74 -4.12
C MET A 1 -10.36 18.30 -4.96
N HIS A 2 -9.42 19.20 -5.20
CA HIS A 2 -8.30 18.98 -6.11
C HIS A 2 -7.15 18.38 -5.28
N VAL A 3 -6.95 17.07 -5.38
CA VAL A 3 -5.77 16.40 -4.81
C VAL A 3 -4.86 16.04 -5.98
N THR A 4 -3.65 16.59 -5.94
CA THR A 4 -2.62 16.51 -6.99
C THR A 4 -2.21 15.06 -7.25
N ASN A 5 -2.69 14.53 -8.38
CA ASN A 5 -2.42 13.20 -8.94
C ASN A 5 -0.94 12.97 -9.35
N ASN A 6 0.00 13.79 -8.91
CA ASN A 6 1.34 13.87 -9.52
C ASN A 6 2.44 13.10 -8.76
N PHE A 7 2.12 12.45 -7.65
CA PHE A 7 3.09 11.65 -6.88
C PHE A 7 2.94 10.13 -7.04
N LEU A 8 1.91 9.67 -7.78
CA LEU A 8 1.65 8.25 -7.99
C LEU A 8 1.44 7.98 -9.48
N ASN A 9 2.53 7.55 -10.12
CA ASN A 9 2.55 6.73 -11.34
C ASN A 9 2.28 7.37 -12.72
N LYS A 10 3.36 7.53 -13.50
CA LYS A 10 3.34 7.50 -14.97
C LYS A 10 3.22 6.06 -15.50
N GLY A 11 2.22 5.33 -15.03
CA GLY A 11 1.92 3.95 -15.43
C GLY A 11 0.51 3.59 -14.97
N HIS A 12 -0.22 2.80 -15.74
CA HIS A 12 -1.58 2.40 -15.40
C HIS A 12 -1.57 1.68 -14.05
N LEU A 13 -2.20 2.30 -13.04
CA LEU A 13 -2.27 1.82 -11.67
C LEU A 13 -3.74 1.50 -11.37
N GLU A 14 -4.04 0.23 -11.16
CA GLU A 14 -5.33 -0.21 -10.61
C GLU A 14 -5.13 -0.72 -9.20
N CYS A 15 -6.12 -0.51 -8.32
CA CYS A 15 -6.07 -1.05 -6.97
C CYS A 15 -7.46 -1.28 -6.41
N ALA A 16 -7.55 -2.21 -5.47
CA ALA A 16 -8.77 -2.52 -4.73
C ALA A 16 -8.45 -2.82 -3.27
N VAL A 17 -9.36 -2.42 -2.37
CA VAL A 17 -9.39 -2.93 -0.99
C VAL A 17 -10.24 -4.20 -1.02
N LEU A 18 -9.61 -5.35 -0.82
CA LEU A 18 -10.24 -6.66 -0.91
C LEU A 18 -11.05 -6.97 0.35
N SER A 19 -10.50 -6.62 1.52
CA SER A 19 -11.16 -6.79 2.81
C SER A 19 -10.56 -5.83 3.82
N VAL A 20 -11.40 -5.32 4.73
CA VAL A 20 -10.94 -4.54 5.89
C VAL A 20 -11.11 -5.40 7.13
N ILE A 21 -9.98 -5.80 7.72
CA ILE A 21 -9.92 -6.68 8.90
C ILE A 21 -10.08 -5.86 10.18
N GLU A 22 -9.40 -4.71 10.24
CA GLU A 22 -9.51 -3.76 11.34
C GLU A 22 -9.72 -2.35 10.78
N ARG A 23 -10.67 -1.62 11.37
CA ARG A 23 -10.99 -0.23 11.05
C ARG A 23 -10.57 0.69 12.18
N GLY A 24 -10.26 1.93 11.81
CA GLY A 24 -10.05 3.00 12.78
C GLY A 24 -11.29 3.26 13.62
N SER A 25 -11.07 3.89 14.76
CA SER A 25 -12.12 4.35 15.66
C SER A 25 -12.09 5.87 15.79
N ASN A 26 -13.07 6.46 16.48
CA ASN A 26 -13.04 7.89 16.79
C ASN A 26 -11.81 8.30 17.62
N ARG A 27 -11.22 7.36 18.38
CA ARG A 27 -10.02 7.60 19.20
C ARG A 27 -8.72 7.38 18.43
N ASP A 28 -8.76 6.48 17.45
CA ASP A 28 -7.62 6.14 16.60
C ASP A 28 -8.09 6.03 15.13
N PRO A 29 -8.28 7.18 14.45
CA PRO A 29 -8.93 7.21 13.15
C PRO A 29 -8.02 6.70 12.01
N PHE A 30 -6.71 6.63 12.24
CA PHE A 30 -5.72 6.24 11.23
C PHE A 30 -5.37 4.76 11.28
N LYS A 31 -5.79 4.04 12.33
CA LYS A 31 -5.55 2.60 12.44
C LYS A 31 -6.32 1.85 11.36
N GLN A 32 -5.64 0.96 10.65
CA GLN A 32 -6.28 0.04 9.72
C GLN A 32 -5.45 -1.21 9.54
N LEU A 33 -6.12 -2.35 9.41
CA LEU A 33 -5.57 -3.59 8.86
C LEU A 33 -6.45 -4.04 7.70
N ALA A 34 -5.89 -4.18 6.50
CA ALA A 34 -6.67 -4.52 5.31
C ALA A 34 -5.90 -5.43 4.34
N LEU A 35 -6.65 -6.25 3.61
CA LEU A 35 -6.18 -6.90 2.40
C LEU A 35 -6.38 -5.94 1.22
N LYS A 36 -5.34 -5.79 0.39
CA LYS A 36 -5.38 -4.94 -0.80
C LYS A 36 -4.77 -5.66 -1.98
N TRP A 37 -5.24 -5.28 -3.17
CA TRP A 37 -4.66 -5.69 -4.43
C TRP A 37 -4.24 -4.46 -5.23
N ILE A 38 -3.09 -4.55 -5.89
CA ILE A 38 -2.52 -3.48 -6.72
C ILE A 38 -2.03 -4.11 -8.02
N LEU A 39 -2.36 -3.50 -9.15
CA LEU A 39 -1.76 -3.75 -10.45
C LEU A 39 -0.99 -2.50 -10.86
N ALA A 40 0.33 -2.63 -11.03
CA ALA A 40 1.18 -1.53 -11.44
C ALA A 40 2.27 -2.01 -12.39
N GLN A 41 2.63 -1.18 -13.37
CA GLN A 41 3.80 -1.43 -14.21
C GLN A 41 5.11 -1.00 -13.51
N ASN A 42 5.01 -0.05 -12.57
CA ASN A 42 6.16 0.50 -11.86
C ASN A 42 5.92 0.42 -10.34
N PHE A 43 6.94 -0.02 -9.61
CA PHE A 43 7.00 0.00 -8.15
C PHE A 43 8.17 0.88 -7.71
N GLY A 44 7.88 2.11 -7.29
CA GLY A 44 8.91 3.10 -6.98
C GLY A 44 9.69 3.50 -8.24
N GLU A 45 11.02 3.45 -8.18
CA GLU A 45 11.90 3.76 -9.31
C GLU A 45 12.09 2.57 -10.28
N VAL A 46 11.59 1.38 -9.91
CA VAL A 46 11.71 0.18 -10.75
C VAL A 46 10.67 0.25 -11.86
N LYS A 47 11.14 0.46 -13.09
CA LYS A 47 10.34 0.36 -14.31
C LYS A 47 10.40 -1.06 -14.85
N SER A 48 9.26 -1.68 -15.09
CA SER A 48 9.18 -2.99 -15.74
C SER A 48 8.44 -2.89 -17.07
N GLY A 49 8.81 -3.75 -18.02
CA GLY A 49 8.00 -3.92 -19.25
C GLY A 49 6.66 -4.58 -18.96
N ASN A 50 6.61 -5.43 -17.93
CA ASN A 50 5.43 -6.19 -17.53
C ASN A 50 4.60 -5.45 -16.49
N TYR A 51 3.31 -5.76 -16.45
CA TYR A 51 2.46 -5.40 -15.33
C TYR A 51 2.69 -6.35 -14.17
N HIS A 52 2.61 -5.84 -12.95
CA HIS A 52 2.81 -6.61 -11.75
C HIS A 52 1.56 -6.53 -10.88
N ASP A 53 0.93 -7.67 -10.64
CA ASP A 53 -0.16 -7.78 -9.69
C ASP A 53 0.39 -8.19 -8.31
N VAL A 54 -0.10 -7.56 -7.24
CA VAL A 54 0.34 -7.84 -5.88
C VAL A 54 -0.87 -7.86 -4.95
N CYS A 55 -1.04 -8.98 -4.25
CA CYS A 55 -1.97 -9.11 -3.14
C CYS A 55 -1.21 -8.91 -1.82
N THR A 56 -1.69 -8.02 -0.95
CA THR A 56 -1.01 -7.67 0.29
C THR A 56 -1.95 -7.63 1.48
N ILE A 57 -1.40 -7.95 2.65
CA ILE A 57 -1.92 -7.45 3.92
C ILE A 57 -1.16 -6.17 4.28
N GLU A 58 -1.91 -5.12 4.61
CA GLU A 58 -1.38 -3.81 4.96
C GLU A 58 -1.90 -3.37 6.33
N SER A 59 -0.99 -3.03 7.23
CA SER A 59 -1.26 -2.38 8.50
C SER A 59 -0.76 -0.93 8.45
N MET A 60 -1.58 0.01 8.92
CA MET A 60 -1.20 1.41 9.04
C MET A 60 -1.78 2.02 10.31
N GLY A 61 -1.17 3.10 10.76
CA GLY A 61 -1.64 3.87 11.90
C GLY A 61 -0.63 4.90 12.34
N THR A 62 -0.78 5.35 13.58
CA THR A 62 0.15 6.27 14.22
C THR A 62 0.59 5.75 15.58
N GLY A 63 1.74 6.19 16.05
CA GLY A 63 2.22 5.95 17.41
C GLY A 63 3.10 7.10 17.89
N ASP A 64 3.51 7.04 19.15
CA ASP A 64 4.45 7.97 19.76
C ASP A 64 5.77 7.24 20.00
N ASP A 65 6.89 7.91 19.71
CA ASP A 65 8.21 7.32 19.95
C ASP A 65 8.66 7.49 21.43
N GLY A 66 9.87 7.04 21.74
CA GLY A 66 10.42 7.16 23.10
C GLY A 66 10.63 8.60 23.60
N ARG A 67 10.43 9.62 22.75
CA ARG A 67 10.47 11.04 23.08
C ARG A 67 9.08 11.67 23.17
N GLY A 68 8.02 10.90 22.91
CA GLY A 68 6.65 11.41 22.84
C GLY A 68 6.31 12.07 21.51
N GLU A 69 7.16 11.94 20.49
CA GLU A 69 6.93 12.53 19.17
C GLU A 69 6.09 11.57 18.31
N ARG A 70 5.03 12.10 17.69
CA ARG A 70 4.11 11.31 16.89
C ARG A 70 4.70 10.94 15.52
N PHE A 71 4.51 9.69 15.11
CA PHE A 71 4.86 9.19 13.79
C PHE A 71 3.70 8.41 13.17
N GLY A 72 3.64 8.39 11.84
CA GLY A 72 2.82 7.47 11.08
C GLY A 72 3.61 6.22 10.71
N TYR A 73 2.96 5.08 10.55
CA TYR A 73 3.58 3.87 10.04
C TYR A 73 2.73 3.22 8.95
N ARG A 74 3.41 2.48 8.06
CA ARG A 74 2.80 1.62 7.06
C ARG A 74 3.63 0.34 6.93
N LEU A 75 3.00 -0.80 7.17
CA LEU A 75 3.59 -2.13 7.03
C LEU A 75 2.83 -2.86 5.94
N ILE A 76 3.54 -3.40 4.96
CA ILE A 76 2.97 -4.14 3.85
C ILE A 76 3.69 -5.47 3.72
N LYS A 77 2.91 -6.53 3.56
CA LYS A 77 3.45 -7.85 3.26
C LYS A 77 2.58 -8.52 2.20
N SER A 78 3.21 -9.07 1.18
CA SER A 78 2.53 -9.90 0.17
C SER A 78 1.96 -11.17 0.81
N VAL A 79 0.77 -11.56 0.34
CA VAL A 79 0.07 -12.76 0.77
C VAL A 79 -0.38 -13.56 -0.45
N ASP A 80 -0.28 -14.87 -0.35
CA ASP A 80 -0.75 -15.81 -1.37
C ASP A 80 -2.04 -16.45 -0.85
N LEU A 81 -3.19 -15.93 -1.31
CA LEU A 81 -4.52 -16.38 -0.90
C LEU A 81 -5.23 -17.04 -2.09
N ALA A 82 -5.86 -18.20 -1.87
CA ALA A 82 -6.53 -18.95 -2.92
C ALA A 82 -7.71 -18.17 -3.54
N GLU A 83 -8.35 -17.32 -2.74
CA GLU A 83 -9.44 -16.44 -3.15
C GLU A 83 -8.99 -15.32 -4.08
N TYR A 84 -7.69 -14.99 -4.09
CA TYR A 84 -7.08 -13.91 -4.88
C TYR A 84 -5.88 -14.42 -5.70
N PRO A 85 -6.12 -15.34 -6.66
CA PRO A 85 -5.07 -15.90 -7.50
C PRO A 85 -4.46 -14.84 -8.43
N GLN A 86 -3.31 -15.15 -9.04
CA GLN A 86 -2.68 -14.28 -10.03
C GLN A 86 -3.68 -13.87 -11.11
N LEU A 87 -3.72 -12.57 -11.41
CA LEU A 87 -4.56 -12.06 -12.49
C LEU A 87 -4.13 -12.69 -13.83
N SER A 88 -5.05 -13.41 -14.47
CA SER A 88 -4.77 -14.18 -15.70
C SER A 88 -5.26 -13.50 -16.98
N VAL A 89 -5.47 -12.17 -16.97
CA VAL A 89 -6.12 -11.43 -18.05
C VAL A 89 -5.21 -11.26 -19.27
N SER A 90 -3.88 -11.26 -19.09
CA SER A 90 -2.90 -11.28 -20.18
C SER A 90 -1.60 -11.97 -19.75
N ASN A 91 -0.81 -12.43 -20.73
CA ASN A 91 0.51 -13.06 -20.50
C ASN A 91 1.56 -12.09 -19.91
N ASP A 92 1.27 -10.80 -19.88
CA ASP A 92 2.21 -9.75 -19.47
C ASP A 92 2.02 -9.33 -18.00
N VAL A 93 1.14 -10.02 -17.25
CA VAL A 93 0.93 -9.79 -15.81
C VAL A 93 1.70 -10.82 -14.98
N VAL A 94 2.59 -10.35 -14.12
CA VAL A 94 3.40 -11.17 -13.21
C VAL A 94 2.96 -10.96 -11.76
N ARG A 95 2.78 -12.06 -11.01
CA ARG A 95 2.54 -11.98 -9.56
C ARG A 95 3.82 -11.56 -8.84
N ALA A 96 3.85 -10.33 -8.36
CA ALA A 96 4.98 -9.80 -7.60
C ALA A 96 4.80 -10.03 -6.10
N ARG A 97 5.94 -10.08 -5.39
CA ARG A 97 6.00 -10.17 -3.94
C ARG A 97 6.63 -8.90 -3.39
N MET A 98 5.96 -8.27 -2.43
CA MET A 98 6.46 -7.06 -1.77
C MET A 98 6.48 -7.25 -0.26
N THR A 99 7.50 -6.68 0.38
CA THR A 99 7.52 -6.39 1.82
C THR A 99 8.03 -4.97 1.99
N MET A 100 7.29 -4.14 2.71
CA MET A 100 7.66 -2.74 2.93
C MET A 100 7.32 -2.32 4.36
N CYS A 101 8.22 -1.55 4.97
CA CYS A 101 8.01 -0.89 6.23
C CYS A 101 8.41 0.58 6.07
N CYS A 102 7.48 1.49 6.38
CA CYS A 102 7.71 2.91 6.32
C CYS A 102 7.33 3.55 7.65
N ILE A 103 8.19 4.42 8.16
CA ILE A 103 7.89 5.37 9.23
C ILE A 103 7.83 6.75 8.60
N LEU A 104 6.73 7.47 8.82
CA LEU A 104 6.51 8.81 8.33
C LEU A 104 6.55 9.78 9.51
N ARG A 105 7.36 10.82 9.40
CA ARG A 105 7.41 11.93 10.37
C ARG A 105 7.04 13.21 9.68
N GLN A 106 6.30 14.06 10.40
CA GLN A 106 6.02 15.40 9.94
C GLN A 106 7.30 16.24 10.04
N ASP A 107 7.70 16.85 8.93
CA ASP A 107 8.72 17.88 8.94
C ASP A 107 8.04 19.22 9.24
N MET A 108 8.57 19.95 10.22
CA MET A 108 8.03 21.24 10.66
C MET A 108 8.66 22.43 9.91
N SER A 109 9.62 22.20 9.02
CA SER A 109 10.35 23.25 8.30
C SER A 109 9.69 23.75 7.01
N SER A 110 8.35 23.86 6.99
CA SER A 110 7.61 24.39 5.82
C SER A 110 7.39 25.90 5.89
#